data_AF-A0A1Q4F5A8-F1
#
_entry.id   AF-A0A1Q4F5A8-F1
#
_cell.length_a   1.000
_cell.length_b   1.000
_cell.length_c   1.000
_cell.angle_alpha   90.00
_cell.angle_beta   90.00
_cell.angle_gamma   90.00
#
_symmetry.space_group_name_H-M   'P 1'
#
loop_
_entity.id
_entity.type
_entity.pdbx_description
1 polymer ?
#
loop_
_entity_poly.entity_id
_entity_poly.type
_entity_poly.pdbx_seq_one_letter_code
_entity_poly.pdbx_strand_id
1 'polypeptide(L)'
;MKRIILLLRTAIFFLLLSTAIPASAYNKPFPRKVHRILFLGNSITYAGQYVTDIEAWFVTHYPKKQYEFINVGLPSETVSGLSEEGHADGRFPRPDLHERLARVLAATKPDLVFASYGMNDGIYQSFDEGRFEKFKEGMTWLHNEIVNAGIPIIHLTPPVFDEKNGGHVGYSEVLDRYSEWLIGQQDAAKWKVADVHFPMKKFLEDHRKADAAFAFAKDGVHPDALGHWVMAKQILLYLGEKNVADIESIEEAVAVQQNGKEILRLISQRQQMMKDAWLTATKHTRPEMNEGLPIEQAQEKAAATGKEIKALLSGKRL
;
A
#
# COMPACT_ATOMS: atom_id res chain seq x y z
N MET A 1 37.75 79.65 4.95
CA MET A 1 37.32 78.82 3.80
C MET A 1 38.30 77.68 3.61
N LYS A 2 37.77 76.49 3.26
CA LYS A 2 38.45 75.21 2.94
C LYS A 2 38.74 74.28 4.13
N ARG A 3 37.80 73.34 4.28
CA ARG A 3 37.83 72.08 5.05
C ARG A 3 38.74 71.09 4.32
N ILE A 4 39.54 70.31 5.05
CA ILE A 4 40.14 69.05 4.57
C ILE A 4 39.55 67.94 5.43
N ILE A 5 38.81 67.04 4.78
CA ILE A 5 38.08 65.92 5.37
C ILE A 5 39.03 64.72 5.44
N LEU A 6 39.25 64.20 6.66
CA LEU A 6 39.94 62.96 6.93
C LEU A 6 39.00 61.78 6.59
N LEU A 7 39.33 60.99 5.58
CA LEU A 7 38.60 59.77 5.21
C LEU A 7 38.96 58.65 6.20
N LEU A 8 38.08 58.38 7.17
CA LEU A 8 38.09 57.12 7.91
C LEU A 8 37.54 56.00 6.99
N ARG A 9 38.38 55.00 6.71
CA ARG A 9 37.96 53.73 6.11
C ARG A 9 37.31 52.85 7.18
N THR A 10 35.99 52.86 7.27
CA THR A 10 35.23 51.88 8.04
C THR A 10 35.15 50.59 7.23
N ALA A 11 35.96 49.59 7.60
CA ALA A 11 35.80 48.23 7.10
C ALA A 11 34.55 47.60 7.75
N ILE A 12 33.47 47.49 6.99
CA ILE A 12 32.27 46.78 7.41
C ILE A 12 32.54 45.28 7.23
N PHE A 13 32.80 44.60 8.34
CA PHE A 13 32.88 43.14 8.41
C PHE A 13 31.45 42.59 8.29
N PHE A 14 31.04 42.17 7.10
CA PHE A 14 29.81 41.39 6.92
C PHE A 14 30.05 39.99 7.51
N LEU A 15 29.62 39.78 8.75
CA LEU A 15 29.52 38.46 9.34
C LEU A 15 28.38 37.73 8.62
N LEU A 16 28.73 36.91 7.63
CA LEU A 16 27.82 35.94 7.03
C LEU A 16 27.40 34.95 8.12
N LEU A 17 26.27 35.23 8.78
CA LEU A 17 25.55 34.21 9.54
C LEU A 17 25.13 33.14 8.52
N SER A 18 25.91 32.07 8.44
CA SER A 18 25.47 30.84 7.82
C SER A 18 24.29 30.33 8.65
N THR A 19 23.07 30.62 8.20
CA THR A 19 21.89 29.92 8.70
C THR A 19 22.07 28.46 8.30
N ALA A 20 22.58 27.65 9.22
CA ALA A 20 22.53 26.21 9.10
C ALA A 20 21.04 25.87 8.91
N ILE A 21 20.69 25.45 7.69
CA ILE A 21 19.39 24.84 7.42
C ILE A 21 19.33 23.66 8.40
N PRO A 22 18.36 23.62 9.34
CA PRO A 22 18.26 22.50 10.24
C PRO A 22 18.15 21.24 9.39
N ALA A 23 19.06 20.30 9.65
CA ALA A 23 19.06 18.97 9.06
C ALA A 23 17.63 18.45 9.07
N SER A 24 17.16 18.03 7.89
CA SER A 24 15.85 17.45 7.60
C SER A 24 15.22 16.90 8.87
N ALA A 25 14.15 17.53 9.35
CA ALA A 25 13.25 16.83 10.25
C ALA A 25 12.96 15.51 9.55
N TYR A 26 13.40 14.39 10.12
CA TYR A 26 13.02 13.07 9.65
C TYR A 26 11.50 13.11 9.56
N ASN A 27 10.96 13.22 8.34
CA ASN A 27 9.53 13.16 8.12
C ASN A 27 9.13 11.81 8.71
N LYS A 28 8.42 11.85 9.83
CA LYS A 28 7.93 10.62 10.44
C LYS A 28 6.92 10.06 9.43
N PRO A 29 7.14 8.86 8.87
CA PRO A 29 6.30 8.31 7.81
C PRO A 29 4.82 8.23 8.23
N PHE A 30 4.61 8.02 9.53
CA PHE A 30 3.30 8.11 10.15
C PHE A 30 3.29 9.09 11.34
N PRO A 31 2.15 9.77 11.62
CA PRO A 31 1.96 10.53 12.84
C PRO A 31 2.24 9.69 14.10
N ARG A 32 2.64 10.35 15.20
CA ARG A 32 3.03 9.69 16.46
C ARG A 32 2.00 8.70 17.05
N LYS A 33 0.72 8.87 16.73
CA LYS A 33 -0.39 8.07 17.27
C LYS A 33 -0.71 6.83 16.43
N VAL A 34 -0.17 6.69 15.23
CA VAL A 34 -0.45 5.54 14.35
C VAL A 34 0.34 4.33 14.83
N HIS A 35 -0.36 3.25 15.13
CA HIS A 35 0.20 1.95 15.46
C HIS A 35 -0.36 0.85 14.56
N ARG A 36 -1.68 0.77 14.41
CA ARG A 36 -2.40 -0.27 13.65
C ARG A 36 -2.78 0.26 12.27
N ILE A 37 -2.24 -0.34 11.22
CA ILE A 37 -2.38 0.10 9.84
C ILE A 37 -3.09 -1.01 9.06
N LEU A 38 -4.34 -0.77 8.67
CA LEU A 38 -5.18 -1.73 7.96
C LEU A 38 -5.04 -1.57 6.45
N PHE A 39 -4.86 -2.67 5.74
CA PHE A 39 -4.95 -2.76 4.29
C PHE A 39 -6.24 -3.50 3.91
N LEU A 40 -7.13 -2.79 3.23
CA LEU A 40 -8.33 -3.31 2.58
C LEU A 40 -8.08 -3.41 1.07
N GLY A 41 -8.63 -4.45 0.46
CA GLY A 41 -8.54 -4.67 -0.98
C GLY A 41 -8.98 -6.07 -1.37
N ASN A 42 -8.64 -6.45 -2.60
CA ASN A 42 -9.08 -7.70 -3.20
C ASN A 42 -8.02 -8.82 -3.10
N SER A 43 -7.94 -9.70 -4.12
CA SER A 43 -6.99 -10.81 -4.20
C SER A 43 -5.53 -10.37 -4.19
N ILE A 44 -5.21 -9.20 -4.74
CA ILE A 44 -3.84 -8.68 -4.77
C ILE A 44 -3.40 -8.26 -3.36
N THR A 45 -4.31 -7.63 -2.61
CA THR A 45 -4.11 -7.35 -1.19
C THR A 45 -4.06 -8.64 -0.37
N TYR A 46 -4.92 -9.62 -0.64
CA TYR A 46 -4.87 -10.92 0.02
C TYR A 46 -3.54 -11.67 -0.23
N ALA A 47 -2.99 -11.64 -1.44
CA ALA A 47 -1.66 -12.19 -1.72
C ALA A 47 -0.60 -11.46 -0.86
N GLY A 48 -0.68 -10.13 -0.83
CA GLY A 48 -0.17 -9.32 0.28
C GLY A 48 1.34 -9.12 0.34
N GLN A 49 2.09 -9.50 -0.71
CA GLN A 49 3.54 -9.32 -0.70
C GLN A 49 3.94 -7.83 -0.60
N TYR A 50 3.23 -6.92 -1.27
CA TYR A 50 3.52 -5.48 -1.10
C TYR A 50 3.28 -4.97 0.33
N VAL A 51 2.32 -5.55 1.07
CA VAL A 51 2.10 -5.22 2.50
C VAL A 51 3.25 -5.74 3.35
N THR A 52 3.71 -6.97 3.07
CA THR A 52 4.91 -7.58 3.68
C THR A 52 6.15 -6.71 3.44
N ASP A 53 6.34 -6.21 2.21
CA ASP A 53 7.50 -5.41 1.82
C ASP A 53 7.51 -4.05 2.53
N ILE A 54 6.35 -3.40 2.63
CA ILE A 54 6.18 -2.15 3.39
C ILE A 54 6.48 -2.39 4.88
N GLU A 55 5.95 -3.47 5.46
CA GLU A 55 6.24 -3.80 6.86
C GLU A 55 7.73 -4.05 7.08
N ALA A 56 8.37 -4.82 6.21
CA ALA A 56 9.80 -5.11 6.27
C ALA A 56 10.65 -3.84 6.15
N TRP A 57 10.27 -2.89 5.29
CA TRP A 57 10.88 -1.56 5.23
C TRP A 57 10.84 -0.89 6.61
N PHE A 58 9.66 -0.76 7.21
CA PHE A 58 9.51 -0.05 8.48
C PHE A 58 10.20 -0.76 9.65
N VAL A 59 10.15 -2.10 9.70
CA VAL A 59 10.82 -2.88 10.74
C VAL A 59 12.35 -2.69 10.67
N THR A 60 12.92 -2.66 9.47
CA THR A 60 14.38 -2.57 9.28
C THR A 60 14.91 -1.13 9.37
N HIS A 61 14.15 -0.13 8.93
CA HIS A 61 14.57 1.28 8.92
C HIS A 61 14.18 2.03 10.20
N TYR A 62 13.14 1.57 10.90
CA TYR A 62 12.65 2.19 12.13
C TYR A 62 12.52 1.18 13.28
N PRO A 63 13.59 0.46 13.67
CA PRO A 63 13.51 -0.66 14.63
C PRO A 63 13.05 -0.28 16.04
N LYS A 64 13.05 1.02 16.39
CA LYS A 64 12.52 1.55 17.66
C LYS A 64 11.03 1.84 17.62
N LYS A 65 10.40 1.76 16.45
CA LYS A 65 8.96 1.93 16.25
C LYS A 65 8.30 0.57 16.10
N GLN A 66 7.11 0.44 16.65
CA GLN A 66 6.30 -0.74 16.50
C GLN A 66 5.05 -0.30 15.75
N TYR A 67 4.92 -0.81 14.54
CA TYR A 67 3.72 -0.71 13.73
C TYR A 67 3.17 -2.12 13.56
N GLU A 68 1.87 -2.23 13.43
CA GLU A 68 1.17 -3.47 13.10
C GLU A 68 0.48 -3.26 11.77
N PHE A 69 0.98 -3.96 10.75
CA PHE A 69 0.41 -3.96 9.41
C PHE A 69 -0.59 -5.11 9.33
N ILE A 70 -1.86 -4.77 9.11
CA ILE A 70 -2.98 -5.70 9.15
C ILE A 70 -3.50 -5.86 7.73
N ASN A 71 -3.35 -7.05 7.15
CA ASN A 71 -3.88 -7.38 5.84
C ASN A 71 -5.26 -8.04 5.98
N VAL A 72 -6.29 -7.41 5.45
CA VAL A 72 -7.65 -7.98 5.39
C VAL A 72 -8.22 -7.88 3.96
N GLY A 73 -7.36 -8.16 2.97
CA GLY A 73 -7.79 -8.32 1.58
C GLY A 73 -8.65 -9.57 1.40
N LEU A 74 -9.67 -9.51 0.54
CA LEU A 74 -10.54 -10.64 0.24
C LEU A 74 -10.55 -10.90 -1.28
N PRO A 75 -10.15 -12.10 -1.77
CA PRO A 75 -10.14 -12.37 -3.21
C PRO A 75 -11.52 -12.18 -3.86
N SER A 76 -11.53 -11.78 -5.14
CA SER A 76 -12.74 -11.45 -5.91
C SER A 76 -13.56 -10.23 -5.43
N GLU A 77 -13.26 -9.65 -4.26
CA GLU A 77 -14.05 -8.57 -3.67
C GLU A 77 -14.10 -7.31 -4.53
N THR A 78 -15.26 -6.67 -4.54
CA THR A 78 -15.51 -5.35 -5.11
C THR A 78 -15.91 -4.36 -4.01
N VAL A 79 -15.71 -3.08 -4.29
CA VAL A 79 -16.32 -1.99 -3.51
C VAL A 79 -17.54 -1.42 -4.23
N SER A 80 -17.65 -1.65 -5.54
CA SER A 80 -18.80 -1.28 -6.38
C SER A 80 -20.05 -2.14 -6.11
N GLY A 81 -19.91 -3.28 -5.44
CA GLY A 81 -20.98 -4.28 -5.26
C GLY A 81 -21.36 -5.03 -6.54
N LEU A 82 -20.59 -4.85 -7.62
CA LEU A 82 -20.87 -5.50 -8.90
C LEU A 82 -20.37 -6.95 -8.93
N SER A 83 -21.10 -7.78 -9.67
CA SER A 83 -20.71 -9.14 -10.05
C SER A 83 -21.23 -9.43 -11.45
N GLU A 84 -20.37 -9.97 -12.31
CA GLU A 84 -20.77 -10.51 -13.60
C GLU A 84 -21.60 -11.79 -13.45
N GLU A 85 -22.44 -12.05 -14.45
CA GLU A 85 -23.14 -13.33 -14.59
C GLU A 85 -22.10 -14.46 -14.78
N GLY A 86 -22.30 -15.57 -14.07
CA GLY A 86 -21.39 -16.72 -14.16
C GLY A 86 -20.05 -16.54 -13.45
N HIS A 87 -19.86 -15.53 -12.59
CA HIS A 87 -18.64 -15.39 -11.79
C HIS A 87 -18.26 -16.71 -11.11
N ALA A 88 -16.98 -17.06 -11.16
CA ALA A 88 -16.43 -18.33 -10.66
C ALA A 88 -17.21 -19.56 -11.18
N ASP A 89 -17.49 -19.61 -12.48
CA ASP A 89 -18.31 -20.63 -13.16
C ASP A 89 -19.70 -20.80 -12.53
N GLY A 90 -20.28 -19.70 -12.05
CA GLY A 90 -21.57 -19.66 -11.38
C GLY A 90 -21.58 -20.17 -9.94
N ARG A 91 -20.42 -20.47 -9.34
CA ARG A 91 -20.35 -20.98 -7.96
C ARG A 91 -20.77 -19.94 -6.92
N PHE A 92 -20.43 -18.66 -7.12
CA PHE A 92 -20.79 -17.57 -6.22
C PHE A 92 -20.66 -16.21 -6.92
N PRO A 93 -21.45 -15.19 -6.51
CA PRO A 93 -21.22 -13.82 -6.94
C PRO A 93 -19.98 -13.23 -6.26
N ARG A 94 -19.38 -12.20 -6.84
CA ARG A 94 -18.28 -11.47 -6.20
C ARG A 94 -18.69 -11.01 -4.79
N PRO A 95 -17.82 -11.18 -3.77
CA PRO A 95 -18.09 -10.60 -2.46
C PRO A 95 -18.03 -9.06 -2.52
N ASP A 96 -18.76 -8.42 -1.63
CA ASP A 96 -18.88 -6.97 -1.55
C ASP A 96 -18.37 -6.47 -0.19
N LEU A 97 -17.48 -5.49 -0.20
CA LEU A 97 -16.94 -4.90 1.03
C LEU A 97 -18.02 -4.34 1.96
N HIS A 98 -19.14 -3.85 1.41
CA HIS A 98 -20.28 -3.36 2.20
C HIS A 98 -20.78 -4.38 3.22
N GLU A 99 -20.65 -5.67 2.91
CA GLU A 99 -21.09 -6.76 3.78
C GLU A 99 -20.30 -6.83 5.09
N ARG A 100 -18.99 -6.55 5.05
CA ARG A 100 -18.07 -6.89 6.16
C ARG A 100 -17.35 -5.71 6.80
N LEU A 101 -17.33 -4.53 6.18
CA LEU A 101 -16.50 -3.41 6.62
C LEU A 101 -16.68 -3.09 8.11
N ALA A 102 -17.91 -2.97 8.59
CA ALA A 102 -18.19 -2.65 10.00
C ALA A 102 -17.56 -3.67 10.97
N ARG A 103 -17.64 -4.97 10.67
CA ARG A 103 -17.01 -6.03 11.49
C ARG A 103 -15.49 -5.95 11.43
N VAL A 104 -14.93 -5.69 10.25
CA VAL A 104 -13.49 -5.50 10.07
C VAL A 104 -12.99 -4.34 10.93
N LEU A 105 -13.64 -3.18 10.89
CA LEU A 105 -13.24 -2.02 11.69
C LEU A 105 -13.38 -2.27 13.18
N ALA A 106 -14.49 -2.89 13.62
CA ALA A 106 -14.71 -3.21 15.02
C ALA A 106 -13.66 -4.17 15.61
N ALA A 107 -13.25 -5.17 14.83
CA ALA A 107 -12.25 -6.16 15.25
C ALA A 107 -10.82 -5.60 15.16
N THR A 108 -10.49 -4.90 14.08
CA THR A 108 -9.11 -4.47 13.79
C THR A 108 -8.75 -3.15 14.45
N LYS A 109 -9.72 -2.26 14.74
CA LYS A 109 -9.52 -0.94 15.39
C LYS A 109 -8.29 -0.19 14.82
N PRO A 110 -8.27 0.10 13.51
CA PRO A 110 -7.09 0.68 12.89
C PRO A 110 -6.94 2.17 13.20
N ASP A 111 -5.70 2.64 13.23
CA ASP A 111 -5.36 4.07 13.32
C ASP A 111 -5.20 4.71 11.92
N LEU A 112 -5.05 3.91 10.88
CA LEU A 112 -4.90 4.30 9.49
C LEU A 112 -5.39 3.16 8.58
N VAL A 113 -6.11 3.51 7.51
CA VAL A 113 -6.55 2.56 6.48
C VAL A 113 -5.90 2.89 5.15
N PHE A 114 -5.37 1.86 4.48
CA PHE A 114 -5.08 1.86 3.05
C PHE A 114 -6.16 1.06 2.33
N ALA A 115 -6.73 1.60 1.27
CA ALA A 115 -7.78 0.94 0.48
C ALA A 115 -7.35 0.79 -0.99
N SER A 116 -7.36 -0.43 -1.51
CA SER A 116 -6.96 -0.76 -2.89
C SER A 116 -8.06 -1.55 -3.61
N TYR A 117 -8.94 -0.83 -4.32
CA TYR A 117 -10.03 -1.40 -5.12
C TYR A 117 -10.02 -0.85 -6.54
N GLY A 118 -10.71 -1.51 -7.46
CA GLY A 118 -10.77 -1.18 -8.89
C GLY A 118 -10.61 -2.40 -9.80
N MET A 119 -9.66 -3.30 -9.50
CA MET A 119 -9.34 -4.46 -10.37
C MET A 119 -10.54 -5.36 -10.67
N ASN A 120 -11.45 -5.55 -9.72
CA ASN A 120 -12.65 -6.39 -9.92
C ASN A 120 -13.90 -5.57 -10.25
N ASP A 121 -13.87 -4.26 -10.03
CA ASP A 121 -15.04 -3.39 -10.01
C ASP A 121 -15.56 -3.07 -11.42
N GLY A 122 -14.72 -3.20 -12.44
CA GLY A 122 -15.14 -3.18 -13.85
C GLY A 122 -15.57 -4.55 -14.38
N ILE A 123 -15.57 -5.60 -13.53
CA ILE A 123 -15.95 -6.98 -13.84
C ILE A 123 -15.36 -7.54 -15.14
N TYR A 124 -14.13 -7.12 -15.46
CA TYR A 124 -13.36 -7.57 -16.63
C TYR A 124 -14.09 -7.36 -17.98
N GLN A 125 -14.90 -6.31 -18.05
CA GLN A 125 -15.59 -5.85 -19.26
C GLN A 125 -15.05 -4.50 -19.71
N SER A 126 -15.19 -4.19 -21.01
CA SER A 126 -14.82 -2.88 -21.56
C SER A 126 -15.51 -1.74 -20.81
N PHE A 127 -14.97 -0.52 -20.92
CA PHE A 127 -15.50 0.64 -20.20
C PHE A 127 -17.01 0.85 -20.41
N ASP A 128 -17.68 1.17 -19.32
CA ASP A 128 -19.10 1.51 -19.26
C ASP A 128 -19.31 2.54 -18.16
N GLU A 129 -20.06 3.59 -18.47
CA GLU A 129 -20.28 4.70 -17.55
C GLU A 129 -21.05 4.26 -16.30
N GLY A 130 -21.98 3.30 -16.43
CA GLY A 130 -22.76 2.78 -15.32
C GLY A 130 -21.90 2.01 -14.32
N ARG A 131 -21.01 1.13 -14.81
CA ARG A 131 -20.03 0.43 -13.96
C ARG A 131 -19.04 1.40 -13.32
N PHE A 132 -18.61 2.41 -14.06
CA PHE A 132 -17.74 3.43 -13.52
C PHE A 132 -18.42 4.24 -12.41
N GLU A 133 -19.69 4.61 -12.56
CA GLU A 133 -20.45 5.27 -11.50
C GLU A 133 -20.54 4.39 -10.24
N LYS A 134 -20.80 3.10 -10.40
CA LYS A 134 -20.81 2.16 -9.26
C LYS A 134 -19.47 2.08 -8.53
N PHE A 135 -18.36 2.12 -9.26
CA PHE A 135 -17.04 2.22 -8.65
C PHE A 135 -16.85 3.53 -7.88
N LYS A 136 -17.23 4.67 -8.45
CA LYS A 136 -17.14 6.00 -7.80
C LYS A 136 -18.00 6.05 -6.53
N GLU A 137 -19.23 5.55 -6.59
CA GLU A 137 -20.15 5.42 -5.46
C GLU A 137 -19.53 4.56 -4.35
N GLY A 138 -19.02 3.37 -4.69
CA GLY A 138 -18.40 2.46 -3.73
C GLY A 138 -17.17 3.06 -3.03
N MET A 139 -16.26 3.67 -3.80
CA MET A 139 -15.08 4.33 -3.22
C MET A 139 -15.44 5.52 -2.34
N THR A 140 -16.47 6.28 -2.72
CA THR A 140 -17.00 7.41 -1.92
C THR A 140 -17.64 6.92 -0.63
N TRP A 141 -18.45 5.86 -0.71
CA TRP A 141 -19.01 5.21 0.47
C TRP A 141 -17.91 4.72 1.42
N LEU A 142 -16.92 3.99 0.91
CA LEU A 142 -15.80 3.48 1.71
C LEU A 142 -15.04 4.63 2.38
N HIS A 143 -14.74 5.70 1.64
CA HIS A 143 -14.11 6.89 2.22
C HIS A 143 -14.92 7.44 3.40
N ASN A 144 -16.21 7.63 3.19
CA ASN A 144 -17.10 8.23 4.19
C ASN A 144 -17.23 7.36 5.44
N GLU A 145 -17.40 6.04 5.29
CA GLU A 145 -17.48 5.12 6.44
C GLU A 145 -16.23 5.17 7.31
N ILE A 146 -15.05 5.19 6.67
CA ILE A 146 -13.77 5.23 7.39
C ILE A 146 -13.56 6.57 8.09
N VAL A 147 -13.85 7.69 7.42
CA VAL A 147 -13.75 9.03 8.02
C VAL A 147 -14.78 9.25 9.12
N ASN A 148 -16.01 8.77 8.96
CA ASN A 148 -17.06 8.82 9.99
C ASN A 148 -16.69 8.02 11.23
N ALA A 149 -15.93 6.93 11.08
CA ALA A 149 -15.33 6.20 12.19
C ALA A 149 -14.13 6.94 12.85
N GLY A 150 -13.78 8.13 12.37
CA GLY A 150 -12.68 8.95 12.90
C GLY A 150 -11.29 8.48 12.46
N ILE A 151 -11.21 7.63 11.44
CA ILE A 151 -9.97 6.99 10.99
C ILE A 151 -9.50 7.68 9.70
N PRO A 152 -8.22 8.07 9.58
CA PRO A 152 -7.68 8.54 8.31
C PRO A 152 -7.60 7.41 7.28
N ILE A 153 -7.89 7.72 6.02
CA ILE A 153 -7.76 6.80 4.88
C ILE A 153 -6.77 7.32 3.84
N ILE A 154 -6.02 6.41 3.23
CA ILE A 154 -5.22 6.62 2.01
C ILE A 154 -5.76 5.65 0.96
N HIS A 155 -6.22 6.20 -0.16
CA HIS A 155 -6.63 5.40 -1.31
C HIS A 155 -5.41 5.03 -2.15
N LEU A 156 -5.36 3.78 -2.60
CA LEU A 156 -4.38 3.28 -3.56
C LEU A 156 -5.10 3.14 -4.90
N THR A 157 -4.53 3.70 -5.97
CA THR A 157 -5.02 3.39 -7.32
C THR A 157 -4.84 1.87 -7.57
N PRO A 158 -5.76 1.21 -8.31
CA PRO A 158 -5.60 -0.21 -8.61
C PRO A 158 -4.30 -0.46 -9.40
N PRO A 159 -3.59 -1.58 -9.18
CA PRO A 159 -2.44 -1.93 -10.02
C PRO A 159 -2.87 -2.17 -11.48
N VAL A 160 -1.89 -2.20 -12.39
CA VAL A 160 -2.15 -2.39 -13.81
C VAL A 160 -2.77 -3.76 -14.12
N PHE A 161 -3.71 -3.79 -15.06
CA PHE A 161 -4.16 -5.01 -15.71
C PHE A 161 -3.35 -5.21 -17.00
N ASP A 162 -2.66 -6.33 -17.11
CA ASP A 162 -1.90 -6.66 -18.31
C ASP A 162 -2.75 -7.45 -19.30
N GLU A 163 -3.42 -6.69 -20.16
CA GLU A 163 -4.36 -7.17 -21.16
C GLU A 163 -3.77 -8.22 -22.12
N LYS A 164 -2.47 -8.13 -22.40
CA LYS A 164 -1.75 -9.12 -23.24
C LYS A 164 -1.85 -10.53 -22.67
N ASN A 165 -1.78 -10.66 -21.34
CA ASN A 165 -1.79 -11.95 -20.66
C ASN A 165 -3.17 -12.29 -20.08
N GLY A 166 -3.94 -11.29 -19.66
CA GLY A 166 -5.23 -11.49 -18.99
C GLY A 166 -6.42 -11.68 -19.93
N GLY A 167 -6.31 -11.36 -21.22
CA GLY A 167 -7.32 -11.73 -22.22
C GLY A 167 -8.64 -10.93 -22.20
N HIS A 168 -8.72 -9.82 -21.47
CA HIS A 168 -9.90 -8.94 -21.41
C HIS A 168 -9.66 -7.62 -22.14
N VAL A 169 -10.03 -7.58 -23.42
CA VAL A 169 -9.74 -6.44 -24.31
C VAL A 169 -10.39 -5.14 -23.84
N GLY A 170 -9.60 -4.07 -23.79
CA GLY A 170 -9.99 -2.75 -23.31
C GLY A 170 -10.07 -2.62 -21.79
N TYR A 171 -9.77 -3.68 -21.02
CA TYR A 171 -9.87 -3.60 -19.56
C TYR A 171 -8.72 -2.79 -18.96
N SER A 172 -7.54 -2.78 -19.60
CA SER A 172 -6.43 -1.91 -19.19
C SER A 172 -6.85 -0.42 -19.13
N GLU A 173 -7.63 0.05 -20.10
CA GLU A 173 -8.18 1.41 -20.15
C GLU A 173 -9.21 1.68 -19.04
N VAL A 174 -9.96 0.68 -18.60
CA VAL A 174 -10.87 0.82 -17.46
C VAL A 174 -10.07 1.16 -16.20
N LEU A 175 -8.96 0.46 -15.96
CA LEU A 175 -8.11 0.73 -14.80
C LEU A 175 -7.37 2.05 -14.91
N ASP A 176 -7.02 2.51 -16.12
CA ASP A 176 -6.51 3.88 -16.33
C ASP A 176 -7.54 4.90 -15.83
N ARG A 177 -8.79 4.83 -16.33
CA ARG A 177 -9.86 5.78 -15.99
C ARG A 177 -10.22 5.77 -14.50
N TYR A 178 -10.26 4.58 -13.89
CA TYR A 178 -10.53 4.45 -12.44
C TYR A 178 -9.41 5.09 -11.62
N SER A 179 -8.15 4.93 -12.06
CA SER A 179 -6.98 5.52 -11.42
C SER A 179 -6.93 7.05 -11.60
N GLU A 180 -7.22 7.57 -12.80
CA GLU A 180 -7.33 9.01 -13.07
C GLU A 180 -8.37 9.66 -12.17
N TRP A 181 -9.55 9.05 -12.03
CA TRP A 181 -10.60 9.59 -11.17
C TRP A 181 -10.21 9.60 -9.70
N LEU A 182 -9.57 8.53 -9.21
CA LEU A 182 -9.06 8.49 -7.84
C LEU A 182 -8.03 9.60 -7.62
N ILE A 183 -7.05 9.76 -8.52
CA ILE A 183 -6.05 10.83 -8.43
C ILE A 183 -6.74 12.21 -8.43
N GLY A 184 -7.75 12.42 -9.27
CA GLY A 184 -8.55 13.65 -9.30
C GLY A 184 -9.23 14.01 -7.96
N GLN A 185 -9.47 13.02 -7.08
CA GLN A 185 -10.03 13.28 -5.74
C GLN A 185 -9.06 14.01 -4.80
N GLN A 186 -7.75 14.00 -5.10
CA GLN A 186 -6.79 14.82 -4.35
C GLN A 186 -7.16 16.31 -4.44
N ASP A 187 -7.61 16.77 -5.61
CA ASP A 187 -8.00 18.16 -5.82
C ASP A 187 -9.47 18.40 -5.52
N ALA A 188 -10.35 17.52 -6.01
CA ALA A 188 -11.80 17.69 -5.91
C ALA A 188 -12.32 17.54 -4.47
N ALA A 189 -11.85 16.52 -3.75
CA ALA A 189 -12.37 16.13 -2.44
C ALA A 189 -11.29 16.13 -1.33
N LYS A 190 -10.05 16.52 -1.65
CA LYS A 190 -8.90 16.52 -0.73
C LYS A 190 -8.60 15.14 -0.12
N TRP A 191 -8.89 14.09 -0.88
CA TRP A 191 -8.54 12.73 -0.49
C TRP A 191 -7.02 12.52 -0.54
N LYS A 192 -6.53 11.66 0.35
CA LYS A 192 -5.17 11.14 0.25
C LYS A 192 -5.16 9.98 -0.72
N VAL A 193 -4.40 10.09 -1.79
CA VAL A 193 -4.33 9.07 -2.85
C VAL A 193 -2.87 8.81 -3.19
N ALA A 194 -2.41 7.58 -3.08
CA ALA A 194 -1.10 7.14 -3.53
C ALA A 194 -1.25 6.43 -4.88
N ASP A 195 -0.59 6.97 -5.90
CA ASP A 195 -0.61 6.40 -7.25
C ASP A 195 0.39 5.24 -7.35
N VAL A 196 -0.17 4.06 -7.55
CA VAL A 196 0.52 2.82 -7.85
C VAL A 196 0.39 2.48 -9.33
N HIS A 197 -0.70 2.90 -9.97
CA HIS A 197 -1.11 2.47 -11.29
C HIS A 197 -0.16 2.96 -12.38
N PHE A 198 -0.01 4.27 -12.52
CA PHE A 198 0.77 4.84 -13.64
C PHE A 198 2.27 4.56 -13.53
N PRO A 199 2.90 4.55 -12.33
CA PRO A 199 4.27 4.09 -12.19
C PRO A 199 4.46 2.63 -12.60
N MET A 200 3.53 1.74 -12.23
CA MET A 200 3.57 0.34 -12.70
C MET A 200 3.39 0.24 -14.21
N LYS A 201 2.44 0.99 -14.79
CA LYS A 201 2.19 1.02 -16.24
C LYS A 201 3.43 1.44 -17.00
N LYS A 202 4.04 2.56 -16.58
CA LYS A 202 5.30 3.05 -17.16
C LYS A 202 6.41 2.02 -17.05
N PHE A 203 6.57 1.38 -15.90
CA PHE A 203 7.59 0.34 -15.71
C PHE A 203 7.38 -0.83 -16.68
N LEU A 204 6.15 -1.33 -16.77
CA LEU A 204 5.76 -2.43 -17.67
C LEU A 204 6.07 -2.08 -19.13
N GLU A 205 5.65 -0.90 -19.59
CA GLU A 205 5.88 -0.42 -20.96
C GLU A 205 7.36 -0.22 -21.27
N ASP A 206 8.13 0.36 -20.34
CA ASP A 206 9.56 0.58 -20.54
C ASP A 206 10.34 -0.73 -20.63
N HIS A 207 10.02 -1.73 -19.79
CA HIS A 207 10.65 -3.04 -19.84
C HIS A 207 10.28 -3.81 -21.11
N ARG A 208 9.04 -3.64 -21.60
CA ARG A 208 8.58 -4.25 -22.85
C ARG A 208 9.29 -3.75 -24.10
N LYS A 209 9.96 -2.58 -24.05
CA LYS A 209 10.82 -2.11 -25.14
C LYS A 209 12.07 -3.00 -25.32
N ALA A 210 12.55 -3.60 -24.24
CA ALA A 210 13.72 -4.49 -24.24
C ALA A 210 13.32 -5.97 -24.29
N ASP A 211 12.27 -6.35 -23.58
CA ASP A 211 11.71 -7.70 -23.56
C ASP A 211 10.20 -7.66 -23.76
N ALA A 212 9.73 -7.90 -24.98
CA ALA A 212 8.31 -7.89 -25.30
C ALA A 212 7.48 -8.91 -24.50
N ALA A 213 8.09 -9.94 -23.91
CA ALA A 213 7.42 -10.93 -23.06
C ALA A 213 7.34 -10.51 -21.58
N PHE A 214 8.00 -9.41 -21.19
CA PHE A 214 7.97 -8.92 -19.82
C PHE A 214 6.53 -8.69 -19.33
N ALA A 215 6.25 -9.18 -18.14
CA ALA A 215 4.97 -9.01 -17.47
C ALA A 215 5.17 -9.14 -15.96
N PHE A 216 4.46 -8.31 -15.19
CA PHE A 216 4.35 -8.51 -13.74
C PHE A 216 3.44 -9.69 -13.40
N ALA A 217 2.42 -9.94 -14.20
CA ALA A 217 1.38 -10.92 -13.92
C ALA A 217 1.23 -11.89 -15.10
N LYS A 218 1.40 -13.19 -14.83
CA LYS A 218 1.22 -14.24 -15.85
C LYS A 218 -0.23 -14.39 -16.29
N ASP A 219 -1.16 -14.09 -15.39
CA ASP A 219 -2.61 -14.11 -15.63
C ASP A 219 -3.17 -12.71 -15.95
N GLY A 220 -2.29 -11.71 -16.08
CA GLY A 220 -2.66 -10.32 -16.31
C GLY A 220 -3.20 -9.57 -15.09
N VAL A 221 -3.42 -10.24 -13.95
CA VAL A 221 -4.11 -9.67 -12.77
C VAL A 221 -3.20 -9.63 -11.54
N HIS A 222 -2.56 -10.75 -11.20
CA HIS A 222 -1.85 -10.91 -9.93
C HIS A 222 -0.35 -10.67 -10.13
N PRO A 223 0.21 -9.54 -9.64
CA PRO A 223 1.62 -9.24 -9.81
C PRO A 223 2.52 -10.27 -9.09
N ASP A 224 3.68 -10.54 -9.67
CA ASP A 224 4.74 -11.31 -9.07
C ASP A 224 5.49 -10.51 -7.99
N ALA A 225 6.61 -11.05 -7.48
CA ALA A 225 7.41 -10.40 -6.46
C ALA A 225 7.92 -9.01 -6.90
N LEU A 226 8.32 -8.85 -8.17
CA LEU A 226 8.78 -7.57 -8.68
C LEU A 226 7.62 -6.58 -8.78
N GLY A 227 6.46 -7.01 -9.28
CA GLY A 227 5.27 -6.16 -9.33
C GLY A 227 4.82 -5.70 -7.95
N HIS A 228 4.81 -6.60 -6.96
CA HIS A 228 4.54 -6.25 -5.56
C HIS A 228 5.55 -5.29 -4.96
N TRP A 229 6.85 -5.46 -5.27
CA TRP A 229 7.87 -4.51 -4.83
C TRP A 229 7.66 -3.11 -5.45
N VAL A 230 7.34 -3.03 -6.75
CA VAL A 230 7.02 -1.74 -7.40
C VAL A 230 5.84 -1.06 -6.71
N MET A 231 4.78 -1.81 -6.36
CA MET A 231 3.66 -1.27 -5.57
C MET A 231 4.12 -0.73 -4.22
N ALA A 232 4.87 -1.52 -3.46
CA ALA A 232 5.40 -1.14 -2.14
C ALA A 232 6.25 0.13 -2.23
N LYS A 233 7.15 0.18 -3.22
CA LYS A 233 8.03 1.32 -3.50
C LYS A 233 7.25 2.62 -3.73
N GLN A 234 6.18 2.60 -4.54
CA GLN A 234 5.36 3.79 -4.75
C GLN A 234 4.65 4.25 -3.47
N ILE A 235 4.14 3.31 -2.68
CA ILE A 235 3.48 3.63 -1.40
C ILE A 235 4.49 4.23 -0.41
N LEU A 236 5.70 3.67 -0.33
CA LEU A 236 6.79 4.19 0.49
C LEU A 236 7.22 5.60 0.05
N LEU A 237 7.36 5.84 -1.25
CA LEU A 237 7.64 7.18 -1.80
C LEU A 237 6.53 8.18 -1.45
N TYR A 238 5.26 7.78 -1.58
CA TYR A 238 4.12 8.60 -1.16
C TYR A 238 4.17 8.95 0.34
N LEU A 239 4.59 8.01 1.19
CA LEU A 239 4.79 8.23 2.62
C LEU A 239 6.02 9.09 2.96
N GLY A 240 6.81 9.48 1.95
CA GLY A 240 7.98 10.34 2.10
C GLY A 240 9.30 9.60 2.32
N GLU A 241 9.32 8.28 2.16
CA GLU A 241 10.52 7.43 2.27
C GLU A 241 11.40 7.56 1.03
N LYS A 242 12.01 8.73 0.82
CA LYS A 242 12.77 9.05 -0.41
C LYS A 242 13.93 8.10 -0.70
N ASN A 243 14.49 7.47 0.33
CA ASN A 243 15.63 6.56 0.19
C ASN A 243 15.28 5.26 -0.58
N VAL A 244 13.99 4.95 -0.75
CA VAL A 244 13.56 3.77 -1.53
C VAL A 244 13.68 3.98 -3.05
N ALA A 245 13.87 5.23 -3.51
CA ALA A 245 13.81 5.59 -4.92
C ALA A 245 14.77 4.79 -5.81
N ASP A 246 15.97 4.49 -5.30
CA ASP A 246 17.03 3.81 -6.06
C ASP A 246 17.14 2.32 -5.73
N ILE A 247 16.26 1.79 -4.88
CA ILE A 247 16.30 0.38 -4.43
C ILE A 247 15.48 -0.48 -5.40
N GLU A 248 16.08 -1.56 -5.89
CA GLU A 248 15.52 -2.40 -6.96
C GLU A 248 14.73 -3.60 -6.45
N SER A 249 15.00 -4.06 -5.22
CA SER A 249 14.23 -5.15 -4.60
C SER A 249 14.09 -5.02 -3.07
N ILE A 250 13.14 -5.77 -2.51
CA ILE A 250 12.97 -5.84 -1.06
C ILE A 250 14.20 -6.45 -0.36
N GLU A 251 14.92 -7.38 -0.99
CA GLU A 251 16.15 -7.97 -0.43
C GLU A 251 17.25 -6.93 -0.26
N GLU A 252 17.37 -5.99 -1.21
CA GLU A 252 18.28 -4.85 -1.11
C GLU A 252 17.80 -3.90 -0.01
N ALA A 253 16.50 -3.59 0.06
CA ALA A 253 15.95 -2.71 1.08
C ALA A 253 16.23 -3.20 2.51
N VAL A 254 16.07 -4.50 2.77
CA VAL A 254 16.28 -5.05 4.13
C VAL A 254 17.77 -5.25 4.47
N ALA A 255 18.68 -5.13 3.50
CA ALA A 255 20.11 -5.34 3.70
C ALA A 255 20.77 -4.29 4.62
N VAL A 256 20.06 -3.22 4.97
CA VAL A 256 20.46 -2.25 6.01
C VAL A 256 20.62 -2.90 7.39
N GLN A 257 20.02 -4.09 7.59
CA GLN A 257 20.19 -4.92 8.78
C GLN A 257 20.98 -6.19 8.44
N GLN A 258 21.94 -6.58 9.30
CA GLN A 258 22.75 -7.80 9.12
C GLN A 258 21.88 -9.06 8.90
N ASN A 259 20.76 -9.15 9.60
CA ASN A 259 19.82 -10.27 9.53
C ASN A 259 18.59 -9.96 8.64
N GLY A 260 18.69 -8.99 7.73
CA GLY A 260 17.56 -8.47 6.94
C GLY A 260 16.73 -9.53 6.23
N LYS A 261 17.39 -10.49 5.55
CA LYS A 261 16.72 -11.59 4.84
C LYS A 261 15.90 -12.49 5.78
N GLU A 262 16.45 -12.78 6.95
CA GLU A 262 15.76 -13.62 7.94
C GLU A 262 14.59 -12.86 8.58
N ILE A 263 14.76 -11.56 8.84
CA ILE A 263 13.67 -10.69 9.30
C ILE A 263 12.54 -10.67 8.26
N LEU A 264 12.85 -10.48 6.98
CA LEU A 264 11.86 -10.51 5.89
C LEU A 264 11.11 -11.85 5.85
N ARG A 265 11.83 -12.98 5.99
CA ARG A 265 11.24 -14.32 6.03
C ARG A 265 10.23 -14.46 7.18
N LEU A 266 10.59 -14.02 8.39
CA LEU A 266 9.72 -14.08 9.57
C LEU A 266 8.49 -13.17 9.42
N ILE A 267 8.67 -11.97 8.86
CA ILE A 267 7.56 -11.04 8.57
C ILE A 267 6.59 -11.66 7.57
N SER A 268 7.11 -12.23 6.47
CA SER A 268 6.29 -12.90 5.46
C SER A 268 5.48 -14.06 6.07
N GLN A 269 6.11 -14.91 6.87
CA GLN A 269 5.40 -16.00 7.57
C GLN A 269 4.30 -15.49 8.50
N ARG A 270 4.59 -14.43 9.26
CA ARG A 270 3.59 -13.80 10.14
C ARG A 270 2.43 -13.22 9.33
N GLN A 271 2.69 -12.51 8.23
CA GLN A 271 1.65 -11.94 7.37
C GLN A 271 0.76 -13.02 6.75
N GLN A 272 1.34 -14.11 6.23
CA GLN A 272 0.57 -15.21 5.64
C GLN A 272 -0.34 -15.89 6.67
N MET A 273 0.10 -16.05 7.92
CA MET A 273 -0.75 -16.58 9.00
C MET A 273 -1.83 -15.57 9.42
N MET A 274 -1.45 -14.31 9.64
CA MET A 274 -2.35 -13.31 10.21
C MET A 274 -3.46 -12.89 9.27
N LYS A 275 -3.23 -12.85 7.94
CA LYS A 275 -4.29 -12.49 6.98
C LYS A 275 -5.48 -13.46 7.05
N ASP A 276 -5.21 -14.77 7.12
CA ASP A 276 -6.27 -15.79 7.18
C ASP A 276 -6.96 -15.74 8.56
N ALA A 277 -6.20 -15.55 9.65
CA ALA A 277 -6.77 -15.38 10.99
C ALA A 277 -7.70 -14.16 11.08
N TRP A 278 -7.32 -13.03 10.47
CA TRP A 278 -8.17 -11.83 10.42
C TRP A 278 -9.42 -12.05 9.57
N LEU A 279 -9.32 -12.73 8.42
CA LEU A 279 -10.49 -13.04 7.61
C LEU A 279 -11.47 -13.96 8.34
N THR A 280 -10.99 -15.01 9.01
CA THR A 280 -11.82 -15.88 9.86
C THR A 280 -12.48 -15.10 10.99
N ALA A 281 -11.72 -14.25 11.69
CA ALA A 281 -12.25 -13.46 12.80
C ALA A 281 -13.28 -12.40 12.39
N THR A 282 -13.12 -11.81 11.21
CA THR A 282 -14.00 -10.74 10.71
C THR A 282 -15.19 -11.25 9.90
N LYS A 283 -15.13 -12.52 9.47
CA LYS A 283 -16.10 -13.23 8.63
C LYS A 283 -16.29 -12.58 7.26
N HIS A 284 -16.52 -13.40 6.26
CA HIS A 284 -16.83 -12.99 4.90
C HIS A 284 -17.76 -14.01 4.24
N THR A 285 -18.38 -13.61 3.14
CA THR A 285 -19.29 -14.46 2.36
C THR A 285 -18.59 -15.27 1.26
N ARG A 286 -17.33 -14.96 0.94
CA ARG A 286 -16.59 -15.67 -0.10
C ARG A 286 -16.37 -17.15 0.29
N PRO A 287 -16.84 -18.13 -0.48
CA PRO A 287 -16.54 -19.54 -0.23
C PRO A 287 -15.07 -19.85 -0.59
N GLU A 288 -14.65 -21.08 -0.28
CA GLU A 288 -13.36 -21.62 -0.73
C GLU A 288 -12.15 -20.77 -0.28
N MET A 289 -12.24 -20.20 0.93
CA MET A 289 -11.12 -19.52 1.59
C MET A 289 -10.50 -20.44 2.64
N ASN A 290 -9.20 -20.25 2.88
CA ASN A 290 -8.51 -20.90 3.99
C ASN A 290 -9.14 -20.45 5.32
N GLU A 291 -9.32 -21.40 6.23
CA GLU A 291 -9.65 -21.07 7.61
C GLU A 291 -8.37 -20.73 8.38
N GLY A 292 -8.29 -19.52 8.91
CA GLY A 292 -7.22 -19.08 9.77
C GLY A 292 -7.35 -19.61 11.20
N LEU A 293 -6.23 -19.54 11.94
CA LEU A 293 -6.25 -19.82 13.38
C LEU A 293 -7.20 -18.88 14.12
N PRO A 294 -7.80 -19.31 15.27
CA PRO A 294 -8.50 -18.39 16.17
C PRO A 294 -7.62 -17.18 16.48
N ILE A 295 -8.20 -15.98 16.42
CA ILE A 295 -7.41 -14.73 16.41
C ILE A 295 -6.48 -14.58 17.62
N GLU A 296 -6.89 -15.03 18.80
CA GLU A 296 -6.07 -15.01 20.02
C GLU A 296 -4.82 -15.89 19.86
N GLN A 297 -4.97 -17.11 19.35
CA GLN A 297 -3.85 -18.03 19.10
C GLN A 297 -2.92 -17.49 17.99
N ALA A 298 -3.47 -16.87 16.95
CA ALA A 298 -2.70 -16.24 15.90
C ALA A 298 -1.88 -15.05 16.44
N GLN A 299 -2.48 -14.22 17.30
CA GLN A 299 -1.82 -13.09 17.95
C GLN A 299 -0.69 -13.52 18.88
N GLU A 300 -0.87 -14.61 19.65
CA GLU A 300 0.20 -15.19 20.48
C GLU A 300 1.41 -15.61 19.64
N LYS A 301 1.17 -16.33 18.53
CA LYS A 301 2.23 -16.74 17.60
C LYS A 301 2.89 -15.53 16.93
N ALA A 302 2.10 -14.57 16.49
CA ALA A 302 2.61 -13.33 15.89
C ALA A 302 3.49 -12.52 16.88
N ALA A 303 3.13 -12.52 18.16
CA ALA A 303 3.92 -11.91 19.23
C ALA A 303 5.24 -12.66 19.48
N ALA A 304 5.24 -14.01 19.41
CA ALA A 304 6.46 -14.82 19.50
C ALA A 304 7.41 -14.51 18.33
N THR A 305 6.92 -14.54 17.09
CA THR A 305 7.70 -14.13 15.91
C THR A 305 8.20 -12.68 16.03
N GLY A 306 7.40 -11.78 16.61
CA GLY A 306 7.82 -10.41 16.89
C GLY A 306 8.99 -10.30 17.88
N LYS A 307 9.11 -11.22 18.85
CA LYS A 307 10.26 -11.28 19.77
C LYS A 307 11.51 -11.76 19.04
N GLU A 308 11.39 -12.75 18.15
CA GLU A 308 12.49 -13.25 17.32
C GLU A 308 13.03 -12.14 16.40
N ILE A 309 12.15 -11.42 15.70
CA ILE A 309 12.52 -10.27 14.87
C ILE A 309 13.27 -9.22 15.70
N LYS A 310 12.80 -8.89 16.91
CA LYS A 310 13.47 -7.93 17.80
C LYS A 310 14.87 -8.41 18.23
N ALA A 311 15.04 -9.71 18.49
CA ALA A 311 16.35 -10.27 18.79
C ALA A 311 17.32 -10.10 17.62
N LEU A 312 16.88 -10.43 16.40
CA LEU A 312 17.65 -10.29 15.17
C LEU A 312 18.04 -8.83 14.86
N LEU A 313 17.14 -7.88 15.13
CA LEU A 313 17.42 -6.44 15.00
C LEU A 313 18.46 -5.94 16.01
N SER A 314 18.55 -6.57 17.19
CA SER A 314 19.50 -6.18 18.24
C SER A 314 20.88 -6.83 18.11
N GLY A 315 21.07 -7.73 17.12
CA GLY A 315 22.31 -8.51 16.97
C GLY A 315 22.53 -9.53 18.10
N LYS A 316 21.56 -9.72 19.01
CA LYS A 316 21.62 -10.77 20.02
C LYS A 316 21.30 -12.11 19.36
N ARG A 317 22.19 -13.09 19.48
CA ARG A 317 21.85 -14.49 19.21
C ARG A 317 20.78 -14.92 20.21
N LEU A 318 19.68 -15.48 19.69
CA LEU A 318 18.65 -16.19 20.45
C LEU A 318 19.29 -17.39 21.17
#